data_AF-A0A2U3N3T5-F1
#
_entry.id   AF-A0A2U3N3T5-F1
#
_cell.length_a   1.000
_cell.length_b   1.000
_cell.length_c   1.000
_cell.angle_alpha   90.00
_cell.angle_beta   90.00
_cell.angle_gamma   90.00
#
_symmetry.space_group_name_H-M   'P 1'
#
loop_
_entity.id
_entity.type
_entity.pdbx_description
1 polymer ?
#
loop_
_entity_poly.entity_id
_entity_poly.type
_entity_poly.pdbx_seq_one_letter_code
_entity_poly.pdbx_strand_id
1 'polypeptide(L)'
;MFIRLNEAFPQYHVLAQVAFSSLMTSDNYKIRRQFNRKVTDFVLLDQQLNVVVIIELDDPSHIGKELEDSKRDAMLNEAGYIVLRYTDVPSIRHLRKDIAYAV
;
A
#
# COMPACT_ATOMS: atom_id res chain seq x y z
N MET A 1 -6.59 -7.42 -8.68
CA MET A 1 -5.89 -6.13 -8.54
C MET A 1 -4.60 -6.05 -9.39
N PHE A 2 -3.62 -6.96 -9.24
CA PHE A 2 -2.33 -6.87 -9.94
C PHE A 2 -2.39 -6.58 -11.46
N ILE A 3 -3.15 -7.36 -12.23
CA ILE A 3 -3.32 -7.16 -13.68
C ILE A 3 -3.91 -5.76 -13.94
N ARG A 4 -4.90 -5.38 -13.15
CA ARG A 4 -5.61 -4.10 -13.28
C ARG A 4 -4.68 -2.90 -13.05
N LEU A 5 -3.73 -3.00 -12.11
CA LEU A 5 -2.71 -1.97 -11.88
C LEU A 5 -1.74 -1.86 -13.06
N ASN A 6 -1.26 -3.00 -13.59
CA ASN A 6 -0.38 -3.01 -14.76
C ASN A 6 -1.05 -2.42 -16.01
N GLU A 7 -2.34 -2.70 -16.23
CA GLU A 7 -3.11 -2.10 -17.34
C GLU A 7 -3.34 -0.59 -17.13
N ALA A 8 -3.60 -0.18 -15.88
CA ALA A 8 -3.83 1.21 -15.55
C ALA A 8 -2.57 2.07 -15.68
N PHE A 9 -1.42 1.52 -15.29
CA PHE A 9 -0.13 2.20 -15.17
C PHE A 9 1.01 1.42 -15.84
N PRO A 10 0.98 1.25 -17.18
CA PRO A 10 1.98 0.45 -17.90
C PRO A 10 3.41 0.98 -17.79
N GLN A 11 3.57 2.26 -17.44
CA GLN A 11 4.84 2.93 -17.21
C GLN A 11 5.27 2.96 -15.74
N TYR A 12 4.64 2.18 -14.86
CA TYR A 12 5.03 2.06 -13.45
C TYR A 12 5.37 0.59 -13.15
N HIS A 13 6.08 0.36 -12.05
CA HIS A 13 6.33 -0.99 -11.55
C HIS A 13 5.33 -1.33 -10.45
N VAL A 14 4.69 -2.49 -10.56
CA VAL A 14 3.80 -3.01 -9.53
C VAL A 14 4.54 -4.12 -8.77
N LEU A 15 4.80 -3.90 -7.49
CA LEU A 15 5.26 -4.95 -6.59
C LEU A 15 4.05 -5.50 -5.82
N ALA A 16 3.98 -6.83 -5.67
CA ALA A 16 2.95 -7.49 -4.90
C ALA A 16 3.53 -8.08 -3.61
N GLN A 17 2.76 -8.06 -2.51
CA GLN A 17 3.13 -8.63 -1.22
C GLN A 17 4.48 -8.11 -0.72
N VAL A 18 4.56 -6.80 -0.49
CA VAL A 18 5.81 -6.13 -0.07
C VAL A 18 5.89 -6.04 1.45
N ALA A 19 6.97 -6.57 2.02
CA ALA A 19 7.22 -6.48 3.45
C ALA A 19 7.44 -5.02 3.89
N PHE A 20 6.80 -4.61 4.99
CA PHE A 20 6.93 -3.27 5.56
C PHE A 20 8.39 -2.92 5.90
N SER A 21 9.20 -3.91 6.27
CA SER A 21 10.63 -3.72 6.54
C SER A 21 11.45 -3.31 5.31
N SER A 22 10.89 -3.39 4.11
CA SER A 22 11.51 -2.89 2.87
C SER A 22 11.15 -1.43 2.61
N LEU A 23 10.08 -0.93 3.24
CA LEU A 23 9.55 0.42 3.07
C LEU A 23 9.96 1.34 4.23
N MET A 24 10.15 0.78 5.43
CA MET A 24 10.41 1.54 6.64
C MET A 24 11.56 0.94 7.43
N THR A 25 12.29 1.82 8.14
CA THR A 25 13.36 1.43 9.07
C THR A 25 13.20 2.15 10.40
N SER A 26 13.74 1.56 11.46
CA SER A 26 13.76 2.15 12.80
C SER A 26 14.87 1.49 13.62
N ASP A 27 15.72 2.31 14.25
CA ASP A 27 16.77 1.83 15.16
C ASP A 27 16.19 1.31 16.48
N ASN A 28 14.98 1.73 16.84
CA ASN A 28 14.29 1.21 18.01
C ASN A 28 13.71 -0.19 17.71
N TYR A 29 14.30 -1.21 18.35
CA TYR A 29 13.89 -2.60 18.18
C TYR A 29 12.42 -2.88 18.56
N LYS A 30 11.85 -2.15 19.53
CA LYS A 30 10.43 -2.30 19.89
C LYS A 30 9.52 -1.82 18.75
N ILE A 31 9.85 -0.69 18.12
CA ILE A 31 9.11 -0.15 16.96
C ILE A 31 9.30 -1.06 15.76
N ARG A 32 10.54 -1.48 15.47
CA ARG A 32 10.84 -2.38 14.35
C ARG A 32 10.07 -3.70 14.39
N ARG A 33 9.88 -4.28 15.58
CA ARG A 33 9.06 -5.50 15.74
C ARG A 33 7.60 -5.32 15.36
N GLN A 34 7.05 -4.11 15.45
CA GLN A 34 5.66 -3.86 15.09
C GLN A 34 5.44 -4.10 13.60
N PHE A 35 6.38 -3.73 12.73
CA PHE A 35 6.22 -3.85 11.28
C PHE A 35 6.99 -5.01 10.63
N ASN A 36 7.96 -5.64 11.29
CA ASN A 36 8.78 -6.72 10.72
C ASN A 36 8.00 -7.94 10.17
N ARG A 37 6.77 -8.16 10.63
CA ARG A 37 5.91 -9.28 10.16
C ARG A 37 4.74 -8.82 9.31
N LYS A 38 4.71 -7.53 8.94
CA LYS A 38 3.65 -6.92 8.14
C LYS A 38 4.06 -6.87 6.67
N VAL A 39 3.08 -7.10 5.81
CA VAL A 39 3.19 -7.11 4.36
C VAL A 39 2.00 -6.33 3.82
N THR A 40 2.24 -5.44 2.84
CA THR A 40 1.18 -4.76 2.09
C THR A 40 0.89 -5.51 0.79
N ASP A 41 -0.34 -5.42 0.29
CA ASP A 41 -0.76 -6.11 -0.92
C ASP A 41 -0.03 -5.63 -2.17
N PHE A 42 0.08 -4.31 -2.38
CA PHE A 42 0.78 -3.76 -3.54
C PHE A 42 1.50 -2.45 -3.25
N VAL A 43 2.60 -2.24 -3.96
CA VAL A 43 3.33 -0.97 -4.01
C VAL A 43 3.52 -0.58 -5.47
N LEU A 44 3.09 0.63 -5.82
CA LEU A 44 3.33 1.21 -7.14
C LEU A 44 4.60 2.06 -7.07
N LEU A 45 5.54 1.79 -7.97
CA LEU A 45 6.78 2.54 -8.10
C LEU A 45 6.86 3.28 -9.44
N ASP A 46 7.43 4.48 -9.42
CA ASP A 46 7.79 5.19 -10.65
C ASP A 46 8.97 4.54 -11.39
N GLN A 47 9.38 5.13 -12.51
CA GLN A 47 10.51 4.65 -13.32
C GLN A 47 11.86 4.73 -12.60
N GLN A 48 11.96 5.53 -11.53
CA GLN A 48 13.15 5.67 -10.68
C GLN A 48 13.08 4.76 -9.45
N LEU A 49 12.05 3.91 -9.35
CA LEU A 49 11.77 3.03 -8.21
C LEU A 49 11.38 3.77 -6.92
N ASN A 50 10.93 5.02 -7.01
CA ASN A 50 10.35 5.70 -5.85
C ASN A 50 8.94 5.19 -5.60
N VAL A 51 8.58 5.05 -4.33
CA VAL A 51 7.22 4.68 -3.93
C VAL A 51 6.26 5.82 -4.24
N VAL A 52 5.27 5.52 -5.07
CA VAL A 52 4.20 6.44 -5.46
C VAL A 52 3.03 6.30 -4.50
N VAL A 53 2.59 5.06 -4.30
CA VAL A 53 1.44 4.74 -3.44
C VAL A 53 1.51 3.28 -2.98
N ILE A 54 1.03 3.05 -1.77
CA ILE A 54 0.78 1.71 -1.22
C ILE A 54 -0.70 1.41 -1.38
N ILE A 55 -1.04 0.21 -1.83
CA ILE A 55 -2.42 -0.21 -2.07
C ILE A 55 -2.71 -1.47 -1.26
N GLU A 56 -3.67 -1.38 -0.35
CA GLU A 56 -4.19 -2.50 0.44
C GLU A 56 -5.57 -2.93 -0.08
N LEU A 57 -5.86 -4.23 0.01
CA LEU A 57 -7.17 -4.80 -0.28
C LEU A 57 -7.86 -5.19 1.04
N ASP A 58 -9.08 -4.71 1.22
CA ASP A 58 -9.96 -5.18 2.29
C ASP A 58 -10.86 -6.29 1.76
N ASP A 59 -11.01 -7.36 2.55
CA ASP A 59 -12.12 -8.28 2.39
C ASP A 59 -13.30 -7.81 3.27
N PRO A 60 -14.56 -7.91 2.83
CA PRO A 60 -15.73 -7.58 3.66
C PRO A 60 -15.83 -8.35 4.99
N SER A 61 -15.01 -9.39 5.20
CA SER A 61 -14.89 -10.12 6.47
C SER A 61 -14.10 -9.41 7.59
N HIS A 62 -13.62 -8.18 7.37
CA HIS A 62 -12.80 -7.41 8.33
C HIS A 62 -13.54 -6.82 9.56
N ILE A 63 -14.79 -7.21 9.82
CA ILE A 63 -15.54 -6.76 10.99
C ILE A 63 -14.76 -7.12 12.28
N GLY A 64 -14.35 -6.12 13.04
CA GLY A 64 -13.60 -6.26 14.29
C GLY A 64 -12.07 -6.15 14.18
N LYS A 65 -11.51 -5.88 12.98
CA LYS A 65 -10.06 -5.63 12.77
C LYS A 65 -9.73 -4.17 12.43
N GLU A 66 -10.72 -3.27 12.47
CA GLU A 66 -10.59 -1.89 12.02
C GLU A 66 -9.47 -1.14 12.76
N LEU A 67 -9.29 -1.45 14.05
CA LEU A 67 -8.23 -0.84 14.86
C LEU A 67 -6.82 -1.31 14.45
N GLU A 68 -6.66 -2.56 14.04
CA GLU A 68 -5.38 -3.08 13.55
C GLU A 68 -5.05 -2.47 12.19
N ASP A 69 -6.04 -2.37 11.31
CA ASP A 69 -5.90 -1.78 9.99
C ASP A 69 -5.59 -0.28 10.10
N SER A 70 -6.27 0.45 10.98
CA SER A 70 -5.96 1.86 11.28
C SER A 70 -4.53 2.05 11.79
N LYS A 71 -4.01 1.14 12.63
CA LYS A 71 -2.61 1.20 13.09
C LYS A 71 -1.62 0.93 11.97
N ARG A 72 -1.96 0.03 11.03
CA ARG A 72 -1.12 -0.26 9.85
C ARG A 72 -0.99 0.96 8.98
N ASP A 73 -2.12 1.59 8.67
CA ASP A 73 -2.16 2.77 7.81
C ASP A 73 -1.46 3.94 8.49
N ALA A 74 -1.66 4.13 9.80
CA ALA A 74 -0.93 5.15 10.56
C ALA A 74 0.59 4.98 10.47
N MET A 75 1.12 3.75 10.61
CA MET A 75 2.57 3.51 10.48
C MET A 75 3.10 3.89 9.09
N LEU A 76 2.39 3.54 8.02
CA LEU A 76 2.80 3.86 6.65
C LEU A 76 2.71 5.37 6.36
N ASN A 77 1.64 6.01 6.83
CA ASN A 77 1.45 7.46 6.71
C ASN A 77 2.51 8.24 7.49
N GLU A 78 2.86 7.80 8.70
CA GLU A 78 3.94 8.40 9.50
C GLU A 78 5.31 8.27 8.81
N ALA A 79 5.52 7.21 8.02
CA ALA A 79 6.69 7.05 7.18
C ALA A 79 6.65 7.86 5.86
N GLY A 80 5.60 8.65 5.66
CA GLY A 80 5.44 9.53 4.50
C GLY A 80 4.85 8.86 3.27
N TYR A 81 4.30 7.64 3.39
CA TYR A 81 3.64 6.97 2.29
C TYR A 81 2.16 7.30 2.23
N ILE A 82 1.66 7.42 1.01
CA ILE A 82 0.24 7.46 0.73
C ILE A 82 -0.28 6.01 0.71
N VAL A 83 -1.38 5.76 1.41
CA VAL A 83 -2.07 4.47 1.40
C VAL A 83 -3.47 4.62 0.79
N LEU A 84 -3.77 3.81 -0.22
CA LEU A 84 -5.12 3.65 -0.78
C LEU A 84 -5.66 2.26 -0.44
N ARG A 85 -6.92 2.20 -0.01
CA ARG A 85 -7.57 0.96 0.41
C ARG A 85 -8.80 0.70 -0.45
N TYR A 86 -8.94 -0.53 -0.94
CA TYR A 86 -10.06 -0.93 -1.79
C TYR A 86 -10.75 -2.18 -1.25
N THR A 87 -12.07 -2.13 -1.09
CA THR A 87 -12.90 -3.29 -0.70
C THR A 87 -13.23 -4.21 -1.88
N ASP A 88 -13.07 -3.71 -3.10
CA ASP A 88 -13.33 -4.42 -4.36
C ASP A 88 -12.28 -4.01 -5.39
N VAL A 89 -12.09 -4.79 -6.45
CA VAL A 89 -11.14 -4.41 -7.52
C VAL A 89 -11.74 -3.28 -8.39
N PRO A 90 -11.21 -2.03 -8.31
CA PRO A 90 -11.76 -0.88 -9.03
C PRO A 90 -11.52 -0.95 -10.55
N SER A 91 -12.24 -0.12 -11.30
CA SER A 91 -12.01 0.08 -12.73
C SER A 91 -10.67 0.79 -12.99
N ILE A 92 -10.11 0.63 -14.19
CA ILE A 92 -8.88 1.34 -14.63
C ILE A 92 -9.05 2.86 -14.47
N ARG A 93 -10.22 3.38 -14.85
CA ARG A 93 -10.52 4.82 -14.76
C ARG A 93 -10.51 5.31 -13.32
N HIS A 94 -11.05 4.53 -12.38
CA HIS A 94 -11.05 4.89 -10.96
C HIS A 94 -9.64 4.88 -10.39
N LEU A 95 -8.85 3.84 -10.65
CA LEU A 95 -7.44 3.79 -10.21
C LEU A 95 -6.63 4.99 -10.69
N ARG A 96 -6.73 5.32 -11.99
CA ARG A 96 -6.04 6.48 -12.56
C ARG A 96 -6.47 7.78 -11.90
N LYS A 97 -7.75 7.92 -11.58
CA LYS A 97 -8.27 9.09 -10.88
C LYS A 97 -7.69 9.19 -9.48
N ASP A 98 -7.86 8.15 -8.67
CA ASP A 98 -7.48 8.17 -7.26
C ASP A 98 -5.98 8.42 -7.08
N ILE A 99 -5.15 7.76 -7.88
CA ILE A 99 -3.69 7.89 -7.79
C ILE A 99 -3.22 9.24 -8.33
N ALA A 100 -3.85 9.80 -9.38
CA ALA A 100 -3.49 11.13 -9.87
C ALA A 100 -3.85 12.28 -8.90
N TYR A 101 -4.79 12.07 -7.98
CA TYR A 101 -5.09 13.03 -6.91
C TYR A 101 -4.25 12.83 -5.65
N ALA A 102 -3.62 11.66 -5.53
CA ALA A 102 -2.80 11.33 -4.38
C ALA A 102 -1.35 11.82 -4.52
N VAL A 103 -0.84 11.91 -5.75
CA VAL A 103 0.52 12.37 -6.12
C VAL A 103 0.49 13.84 -6.56
#